data_AF-A0A523TJ39-F1
#
_entry.id   AF-A0A523TJ39-F1
#
_cell.length_a   1.000
_cell.length_b   1.000
_cell.length_c   1.000
_cell.angle_alpha   90.00
_cell.angle_beta   90.00
_cell.angle_gamma   90.00
#
_symmetry.space_group_name_H-M   'P 1'
#
loop_
_entity.id
_entity.type
_entity.pdbx_description
1 polymer ?
#
loop_
_entity_poly.entity_id
_entity_poly.type
_entity_poly.pdbx_seq_one_letter_code
_entity_poly.pdbx_strand_id
1 'polypeptide(L)' 'MSEEKLVAKGPIFKTFKQITDGINITNEIKDQMIDYLEEELLKEIKLIGSLSIDLMDVQGKRTIQQKDWDFILKMLKK' A
#
# COMPACT_ATOMS: atom_id res chain seq x y z
N MET A 1 2.58 -15.72 -15.81
CA MET A 1 1.84 -14.67 -15.08
C MET A 1 2.59 -13.37 -15.32
N SER A 2 1.94 -12.34 -15.83
CA SER A 2 2.51 -10.99 -15.85
C SER A 2 2.69 -10.54 -14.41
N GLU A 3 3.92 -10.18 -14.01
CA GLU A 3 4.15 -9.49 -12.74
C GLU A 3 3.39 -8.17 -12.78
N GLU A 4 2.26 -8.14 -12.09
CA GLU A 4 1.43 -6.95 -11.99
C GLU A 4 2.10 -6.02 -10.98
N LYS A 5 2.69 -4.93 -11.48
CA LYS A 5 3.34 -3.94 -10.63
C LYS A 5 2.30 -3.12 -9.89
N LEU A 6 2.37 -3.15 -8.55
CA LEU A 6 1.43 -2.44 -7.68
C LEU A 6 1.81 -0.96 -7.52
N VAL A 7 3.06 -0.60 -7.80
CA VAL A 7 3.60 0.73 -7.54
C VAL A 7 4.12 1.38 -8.83
N ALA A 8 3.63 2.60 -9.12
CA ALA A 8 4.11 3.37 -10.27
C ALA A 8 5.47 4.01 -9.98
N LYS A 9 6.51 3.58 -10.73
CA LYS A 9 7.89 4.07 -10.60
C LYS A 9 8.02 5.60 -10.64
N GLY A 10 7.42 6.25 -11.63
CA GLY A 10 7.57 7.69 -11.87
C GLY A 10 7.16 8.58 -10.68
N PRO A 11 5.91 8.47 -10.19
CA PRO A 11 5.45 9.22 -9.03
C PRO A 11 6.29 9.00 -7.77
N ILE A 12 6.65 7.75 -7.45
CA ILE A 12 7.47 7.43 -6.28
C ILE A 12 8.83 8.12 -6.33
N PHE A 13 9.56 8.01 -7.44
CA PHE A 13 10.88 8.64 -7.55
C PHE A 13 10.81 10.16 -7.55
N LYS A 14 9.73 10.74 -8.12
CA LYS A 14 9.51 12.18 -8.06
C LYS A 14 9.35 12.64 -6.60
N THR A 15 8.52 11.95 -5.82
CA THR A 15 8.31 12.25 -4.41
C THR A 15 9.59 12.06 -3.60
N PHE A 16 10.29 10.94 -3.79
CA PHE A 16 11.54 10.68 -3.08
C PHE A 16 12.59 11.76 -3.35
N LYS A 17 12.77 12.15 -4.62
CA LYS A 17 13.70 13.21 -5.01
C LYS A 17 13.35 14.57 -4.41
N GLN A 18 12.06 14.87 -4.21
CA GLN A 18 11.64 16.10 -3.52
C GLN A 18 12.02 16.11 -2.03
N ILE A 19 12.11 14.95 -1.39
CA ILE A 19 12.47 14.82 0.03
C ILE A 19 13.99 14.80 0.20
N THR A 20 14.69 14.07 -0.66
CA THR A 20 16.13 13.82 -0.54
C THR A 20 16.96 14.80 -1.35
N ASP A 21 16.57 16.07 -1.41
CA ASP A 21 17.14 17.07 -2.32
C ASP A 21 18.68 16.99 -2.43
N GLY A 22 19.19 16.95 -3.65
CA GLY A 22 20.62 16.82 -3.94
C GLY A 22 21.23 15.40 -3.88
N ILE A 23 20.49 14.37 -3.44
CA ILE A 23 21.00 12.99 -3.45
C ILE A 23 20.85 12.35 -4.84
N ASN A 24 21.97 11.87 -5.39
CA ASN A 24 21.97 11.04 -6.60
C ASN A 24 21.62 9.58 -6.25
N ILE A 25 20.65 9.02 -6.96
CA ILE A 25 20.16 7.66 -6.76
C ILE A 25 20.41 6.87 -8.04
N THR A 26 21.15 5.77 -7.93
CA THR A 26 21.43 4.88 -9.05
C THR A 26 20.16 4.16 -9.52
N ASN A 27 20.16 3.64 -10.74
CA ASN A 27 19.02 2.88 -11.24
C ASN A 27 18.79 1.57 -10.46
N GLU A 28 19.84 0.96 -9.94
CA GLU A 28 19.74 -0.23 -9.09
C GLU A 28 19.01 0.06 -7.77
N ILE A 29 19.38 1.14 -7.05
CA ILE A 29 18.68 1.54 -5.82
C ILE A 29 17.24 1.95 -6.11
N LYS A 30 17.00 2.57 -7.27
CA LYS A 30 15.63 2.86 -7.71
C LYS A 30 14.80 1.58 -7.82
N ASP A 31 15.33 0.56 -8.49
CA ASP A 31 14.61 -0.71 -8.66
C ASP A 31 14.39 -1.41 -7.32
N GLN A 32 15.42 -1.50 -6.47
CA GLN A 32 15.29 -2.08 -5.12
C GLN A 32 14.26 -1.34 -4.24
N MET A 33 14.19 -0.01 -4.34
CA MET A 33 13.19 0.78 -3.63
C MET A 33 11.77 0.44 -4.10
N ILE A 34 11.58 0.18 -5.39
CA ILE A 34 10.26 -0.19 -5.91
C ILE A 34 9.89 -1.58 -5.43
N ASP A 35 10.80 -2.54 -5.48
CA ASP A 35 10.55 -3.89 -5.00
C ASP A 35 10.18 -3.88 -3.51
N TYR A 36 10.92 -3.11 -2.69
CA TYR A 36 10.59 -2.90 -1.28
C TYR A 36 9.19 -2.29 -1.08
N LEU A 37 8.86 -1.23 -1.81
CA LEU A 37 7.55 -0.58 -1.68
C LEU A 37 6.41 -1.48 -2.16
N GLU A 38 6.63 -2.31 -3.18
CA GLU A 38 5.65 -3.30 -3.64
C GLU A 38 5.39 -4.37 -2.57
N GLU A 39 6.44 -4.88 -1.92
CA GLU A 39 6.30 -5.85 -0.83
C GLU A 39 5.53 -5.25 0.37
N GLU A 40 5.87 -4.04 0.80
CA GLU A 40 5.20 -3.37 1.91
C GLU A 40 3.75 -3.03 1.58
N LEU A 41 3.48 -2.53 0.37
CA LEU A 41 2.11 -2.27 -0.08
C LEU A 41 1.28 -3.55 -0.11
N LEU A 42 1.85 -4.66 -0.56
CA LEU A 42 1.16 -5.95 -0.59
C LEU A 42 0.83 -6.45 0.83
N LYS A 43 1.74 -6.29 1.79
CA LYS A 43 1.48 -6.63 3.20
C LYS A 43 0.33 -5.81 3.75
N GLU A 44 0.33 -4.51 3.49
CA GLU A 44 -0.72 -3.59 3.97
C GLU A 44 -2.08 -3.90 3.34
N ILE A 45 -2.14 -4.13 2.02
CA ILE A 45 -3.38 -4.52 1.32
C ILE A 45 -3.93 -5.84 1.86
N LYS A 46 -3.06 -6.82 2.15
CA LYS A 46 -3.49 -8.10 2.75
C LYS A 46 -4.10 -7.92 4.13
N LEU A 47 -3.49 -7.08 4.97
CA LEU A 47 -4.01 -6.78 6.30
C LEU A 47 -5.37 -6.07 6.21
N ILE A 48 -5.48 -5.03 5.38
CA ILE A 48 -6.74 -4.34 5.10
C ILE A 48 -7.82 -5.31 4.60
N GLY A 49 -7.45 -6.19 3.66
CA GLY A 49 -8.34 -7.20 3.10
C GLY A 49 -8.86 -8.17 4.16
N SER A 50 -7.98 -8.68 5.03
CA SER A 50 -8.37 -9.56 6.14
C SER A 50 -9.36 -8.87 7.09
N LEU A 51 -9.03 -7.65 7.55
CA LEU A 51 -9.90 -6.88 8.44
C LEU A 51 -11.26 -6.57 7.79
N SER A 52 -11.26 -6.33 6.48
CA SER A 52 -12.48 -6.10 5.71
C SER A 52 -13.35 -7.34 5.67
N ILE A 53 -12.76 -8.52 5.40
CA ILE A 53 -13.48 -9.80 5.38
C ILE A 53 -14.09 -10.08 6.76
N ASP A 54 -13.28 -9.99 7.82
CA ASP A 54 -13.73 -10.26 9.18
C ASP A 54 -14.90 -9.35 9.59
N LEU A 55 -14.78 -8.04 9.29
CA LEU A 55 -15.83 -7.08 9.59
C LEU A 55 -17.11 -7.36 8.80
N MET A 56 -17.00 -7.68 7.51
CA MET A 56 -18.14 -7.96 6.65
C MET A 56 -18.87 -9.24 7.04
N ASP A 57 -18.14 -10.29 7.42
CA ASP A 57 -18.70 -11.55 7.90
C ASP A 57 -19.43 -11.35 9.24
N VAL A 58 -18.87 -10.56 10.17
CA VAL A 58 -19.56 -10.18 11.43
C VAL A 58 -20.85 -9.40 11.17
N GLN A 59 -20.85 -8.51 10.17
CA GLN A 59 -22.03 -7.70 9.83
C GLN A 59 -23.05 -8.42 8.94
N GLY A 60 -22.71 -9.58 8.37
CA GLY A 60 -23.54 -10.30 7.41
C GLY A 60 -23.76 -9.54 6.09
N LYS A 61 -22.76 -8.77 5.64
CA LYS A 61 -22.85 -7.93 4.44
C LYS A 61 -21.73 -8.25 3.45
N ARG A 62 -21.88 -7.77 2.21
CA ARG A 62 -20.91 -7.95 1.12
C ARG A 62 -20.43 -6.64 0.48
N THR A 63 -20.73 -5.50 1.11
CA THR A 63 -20.35 -4.17 0.60
C THR A 63 -19.79 -3.35 1.75
N ILE A 64 -18.55 -2.86 1.59
CA ILE A 64 -17.89 -1.96 2.54
C ILE A 64 -18.45 -0.56 2.35
N GLN A 65 -18.94 0.06 3.42
CA GLN A 65 -19.39 1.45 3.43
C GLN A 65 -18.32 2.36 4.06
N GLN A 66 -18.44 3.68 3.89
CA GLN A 66 -17.48 4.65 4.46
C GLN A 66 -17.23 4.45 5.96
N LYS A 67 -18.29 4.21 6.73
CA LYS A 67 -18.19 3.97 8.19
C LYS A 67 -17.37 2.72 8.55
N ASP A 68 -17.40 1.71 7.68
CA ASP A 68 -16.67 0.45 7.87
C ASP A 68 -15.19 0.69 7.56
N TRP A 69 -14.91 1.45 6.51
CA TRP A 69 -13.57 1.90 6.17
C TRP A 69 -12.95 2.75 7.30
N ASP A 70 -13.69 3.71 7.84
CA ASP A 70 -13.24 4.55 8.96
C ASP A 70 -12.93 3.70 10.21
N PHE A 71 -13.69 2.61 10.43
CA PHE A 71 -13.44 1.66 11.50
C PHE A 71 -12.16 0.86 11.25
N ILE A 72 -11.95 0.33 10.04
CA ILE A 72 -10.72 -0.40 9.66
C ILE A 72 -9.49 0.50 9.86
N LEU A 73 -9.55 1.76 9.41
CA LEU A 73 -8.46 2.72 9.62
C LEU A 73 -8.15 2.98 11.10
N LYS A 74 -9.15 2.97 11.97
CA LYS A 74 -8.92 3.08 13.43
C LYS A 74 -8.26 1.85 14.00
N MET A 75 -8.51 0.67 13.43
CA MET A 75 -7.88 -0.58 13.86
C MET A 75 -6.40 -0.65 13.45
N LEU A 76 -6.05 -0.09 12.29
CA LEU A 76 -4.66 -0.03 11.79
C LEU A 76 -3.77 0.99 12.52
N LYS A 77 -4.37 2.00 13.16
CA LYS A 77 -3.65 3.07 13.90
C LYS A 77 -3.40 2.75 15.39
N LYS A 78 -3.81 1.56 15.85
CA LYS A 78 -3.60 1.11 17.24
C LYS A 78 -2.20 0.58 17.42
#